data_AF-A0AAX1SZ08-F1
#
_entry.id   AF-A0AAX1SZ08-F1
#
_cell.length_a   1.000
_cell.length_b   1.000
_cell.length_c   1.000
_cell.angle_alpha   90.00
_cell.angle_beta   90.00
_cell.angle_gamma   90.00
#
_symmetry.space_group_name_H-M   'P 1'
#
loop_
_entity.id
_entity.type
_entity.pdbx_description
1 polymer ?
#
loop_
_entity_poly.entity_id
_entity_poly.type
_entity_poly.pdbx_seq_one_letter_code
_entity_poly.pdbx_strand_id
1 'polypeptide(L)'
;MNADLREFIQKSQNHLSSSATSTRLKEEQHAVISEIEKILKKDTELKNYMLNGRVKKPESLKEKIIRKADFFKAAQGDAVKFIDQILDDIIGIRIICLLNDDEDQTYKILKSHFSKEHVFTGGKYFIADTEEDPTYPYLAYSYEDQPVQQRNGKDIYKLKLKYITGEDTFTNIELQIKSLTHMFWGELEHMLFYKNYKFNLDNDFHSKLMGSIDTILETLNAQLKDLKGHLSKNDKLKETKNMVTKILYNKFHESIKKIHDTELDLREVYGLISQLYFYECSNYQESLQITQKLLSKVTEIQFTDNEFDFSTTTDTEGSIEDFKILLDNYIEEGILNQDTPAIFEELAKNIEILSKETDIFWCCLLVIHTKLSVDQEHQGDLPSHYQNSLVQLTYMLLKTYMGKYINDIEIEDIDETPLNLSFVNNCILKSLIECFHSHKKMDFFLEDIHQENIINIIRKFLESFDVNEPILSYGATPNELEKISSTMVFILKLQVQYYLNRKIDLQIINEIKNNVTTLADVDFDFNIDSQQLALISESKTKITDLKHLQQKIYFN
;
A
#
# COMPACT_ATOMS: atom_id res chain seq x y z
N MET A 1 -4.62 -41.60 -48.07
CA MET A 1 -5.37 -41.79 -46.80
C MET A 1 -6.36 -42.91 -47.04
N ASN A 2 -6.32 -43.98 -46.23
CA ASN A 2 -7.20 -45.16 -46.36
C ASN A 2 -8.70 -44.74 -46.33
N ALA A 3 -9.56 -45.43 -47.07
CA ALA A 3 -11.00 -45.17 -47.12
C ALA A 3 -11.65 -45.29 -45.73
N ASP A 4 -11.27 -46.32 -44.97
CA ASP A 4 -11.78 -46.56 -43.61
C ASP A 4 -11.45 -45.40 -42.65
N LEU A 5 -10.25 -44.82 -42.77
CA LEU A 5 -9.84 -43.68 -41.95
C LEU A 5 -10.60 -42.40 -42.31
N ARG A 6 -10.91 -42.19 -43.60
CA ARG A 6 -11.75 -41.07 -44.05
C ARG A 6 -13.16 -41.20 -43.49
N GLU A 7 -13.73 -42.40 -43.58
CA GLU A 7 -15.06 -42.69 -43.08
C GLU A 7 -15.13 -42.52 -41.56
N PHE A 8 -14.15 -43.04 -40.82
CA PHE A 8 -14.04 -42.85 -39.37
C PHE A 8 -13.98 -41.37 -38.99
N ILE A 9 -13.11 -40.59 -39.63
CA ILE A 9 -13.01 -39.13 -39.38
C ILE A 9 -14.37 -38.47 -39.61
N GLN A 10 -15.04 -38.77 -40.72
CA GLN A 10 -16.33 -38.17 -41.04
C GLN A 10 -17.41 -38.54 -40.01
N LYS A 11 -17.48 -39.83 -39.62
CA LYS A 11 -18.42 -40.31 -38.59
C LYS A 11 -18.14 -39.65 -37.24
N SER A 12 -16.88 -39.51 -36.82
CA SER A 12 -16.52 -38.84 -35.56
C SER A 12 -16.87 -37.35 -35.59
N GLN A 13 -16.63 -36.65 -36.71
CA GLN A 13 -17.03 -35.25 -36.86
C GLN A 13 -18.56 -35.08 -36.82
N ASN A 14 -19.31 -35.99 -37.47
CA ASN A 14 -20.77 -35.96 -37.48
C ASN A 14 -21.35 -36.24 -36.09
N HIS A 15 -20.81 -37.23 -35.38
CA HIS A 15 -21.23 -37.55 -34.01
C HIS A 15 -21.00 -36.36 -33.06
N LEU A 16 -19.80 -35.76 -33.10
CA LEU A 16 -19.46 -34.57 -32.32
C LEU A 16 -20.34 -33.35 -32.67
N SER A 17 -20.66 -33.18 -33.95
CA SER A 17 -21.50 -32.06 -34.43
C SER A 17 -22.99 -32.30 -34.25
N SER A 18 -23.39 -33.50 -33.82
CA SER A 18 -24.80 -33.81 -33.62
C SER A 18 -25.38 -32.92 -32.51
N SER A 19 -26.62 -32.45 -32.70
CA SER A 19 -27.26 -31.53 -31.75
C SER A 19 -27.28 -32.09 -30.33
N ALA A 20 -27.59 -33.40 -30.20
CA ALA A 20 -27.62 -34.09 -28.91
C ALA A 20 -26.26 -34.11 -28.22
N THR A 21 -25.19 -34.55 -28.91
CA THR A 21 -23.83 -34.61 -28.33
C THR A 21 -23.29 -33.22 -28.02
N SER A 22 -23.49 -32.24 -28.91
CA SER A 22 -23.02 -30.88 -28.70
C SER A 22 -23.70 -30.20 -27.51
N THR A 23 -25.00 -30.46 -27.30
CA THR A 23 -25.76 -29.93 -26.16
C THR A 23 -25.28 -30.58 -24.86
N ARG A 24 -25.20 -31.91 -24.82
CA ARG A 24 -24.69 -32.67 -23.67
C ARG A 24 -23.31 -32.20 -23.24
N LEU A 25 -22.34 -32.12 -24.17
CA LEU A 25 -20.97 -31.71 -23.86
C LEU A 25 -20.88 -30.27 -23.34
N LYS A 26 -21.75 -29.37 -23.81
CA LYS A 26 -21.84 -28.01 -23.28
C LYS A 26 -22.40 -27.99 -21.86
N GLU A 27 -23.47 -28.74 -21.59
CA GLU A 27 -24.05 -28.82 -20.24
C GLU A 27 -23.03 -29.40 -19.23
N GLU A 28 -22.37 -30.50 -19.60
CA GLU A 28 -21.30 -31.11 -18.81
C GLU A 28 -20.13 -30.14 -18.59
N GLN A 29 -19.72 -29.39 -19.63
CA GLN A 29 -18.69 -28.36 -19.49
C GLN A 29 -19.06 -27.30 -18.44
N HIS A 30 -20.29 -26.78 -18.46
CA HIS A 30 -20.73 -25.77 -17.48
C HIS A 30 -20.81 -26.35 -16.06
N ALA A 31 -21.30 -27.59 -15.92
CA ALA A 31 -21.37 -28.27 -14.64
C ALA A 31 -19.97 -28.45 -14.02
N VAL A 32 -19.00 -28.90 -14.82
CA VAL A 32 -17.63 -29.13 -14.36
C VAL A 32 -16.94 -27.83 -13.99
N ILE A 33 -17.13 -26.74 -14.77
CA ILE A 33 -16.59 -25.42 -14.42
C ILE A 33 -17.14 -24.96 -13.07
N SER A 34 -18.46 -25.07 -12.86
CA SER A 34 -19.12 -24.70 -11.61
C SER A 34 -18.56 -25.49 -10.42
N GLU A 35 -18.33 -26.79 -10.59
CA GLU A 35 -17.78 -27.63 -9.52
C GLU A 35 -16.32 -27.29 -9.20
N ILE A 36 -15.47 -27.06 -10.22
CA ILE A 36 -14.10 -26.58 -10.02
C ILE A 36 -14.10 -25.23 -9.30
N GLU A 37 -14.98 -24.31 -9.69
CA GLU A 37 -15.09 -23.00 -9.06
C GLU A 37 -15.48 -23.10 -7.57
N LYS A 38 -16.38 -24.03 -7.22
CA LYS A 38 -16.71 -24.31 -5.81
C LYS A 38 -15.52 -24.87 -5.03
N ILE A 39 -14.73 -25.75 -5.63
CA ILE A 39 -13.53 -26.33 -4.99
C ILE A 39 -12.53 -25.20 -4.68
N LEU A 40 -12.27 -24.33 -5.66
CA LEU A 40 -11.30 -23.23 -5.52
C LEU A 40 -11.77 -22.16 -4.53
N LYS A 41 -13.07 -21.87 -4.44
CA LYS A 41 -13.64 -20.88 -3.49
C LYS A 41 -13.52 -21.28 -2.02
N LYS A 42 -13.22 -22.54 -1.70
CA LYS A 42 -13.02 -22.98 -0.30
C LYS A 42 -11.74 -22.39 0.30
N ASP A 43 -10.79 -21.97 -0.54
CA ASP A 43 -9.56 -21.32 -0.12
C ASP A 43 -9.72 -19.79 -0.16
N THR A 44 -9.49 -19.13 0.97
CA THR A 44 -9.65 -17.67 1.11
C THR A 44 -8.48 -16.88 0.53
N GLU A 45 -7.35 -17.51 0.22
CA GLU A 45 -6.14 -16.88 -0.31
C GLU A 45 -6.15 -16.78 -1.84
N LEU A 46 -6.84 -17.70 -2.53
CA LEU A 46 -6.99 -17.69 -3.99
C LEU A 46 -8.15 -16.81 -4.47
N LYS A 47 -7.87 -15.51 -4.63
CA LYS A 47 -8.89 -14.51 -5.03
C LYS A 47 -8.92 -14.17 -6.53
N ASN A 48 -7.86 -14.48 -7.28
CA ASN A 48 -7.67 -13.97 -8.64
C ASN A 48 -7.36 -15.10 -9.65
N TYR A 49 -8.39 -15.79 -10.13
CA TYR A 49 -8.29 -16.77 -11.22
C TYR A 49 -9.46 -16.62 -12.21
N MET A 50 -9.26 -17.09 -13.44
CA MET A 50 -10.32 -17.19 -14.46
C MET A 50 -10.47 -18.63 -14.93
N LEU A 51 -11.70 -19.10 -15.09
CA LEU A 51 -12.00 -20.41 -15.64
C LEU A 51 -12.52 -20.28 -17.07
N ASN A 52 -11.83 -20.92 -18.00
CA ASN A 52 -12.24 -20.99 -19.41
C ASN A 52 -12.43 -22.45 -19.82
N GLY A 53 -13.57 -22.77 -20.41
CA GLY A 53 -13.79 -24.09 -21.00
C GLY A 53 -13.98 -24.03 -22.51
N ARG A 54 -13.67 -25.13 -23.19
CA ARG A 54 -14.00 -25.34 -24.60
C ARG A 54 -14.35 -26.80 -24.87
N VAL A 55 -15.33 -27.02 -25.73
CA VAL A 55 -15.54 -28.31 -26.40
C VAL A 55 -14.68 -28.36 -27.66
N LYS A 56 -14.09 -29.52 -27.96
CA LYS A 56 -13.30 -29.75 -29.17
C LYS A 56 -14.10 -29.39 -30.44
N LYS A 57 -13.46 -28.70 -31.39
CA LYS A 57 -14.07 -28.43 -32.71
C LYS A 57 -13.84 -29.59 -33.69
N PRO A 58 -14.79 -29.88 -34.61
CA PRO A 58 -14.65 -30.95 -35.60
C PRO A 58 -13.37 -30.86 -36.46
N GLU A 59 -12.93 -29.65 -36.80
CA GLU A 59 -11.73 -29.44 -37.62
C GLU A 59 -10.46 -29.82 -36.86
N SER A 60 -10.36 -29.39 -35.59
CA SER A 60 -9.25 -29.77 -34.69
C SER A 60 -9.23 -31.27 -34.39
N LEU A 61 -10.41 -31.90 -34.32
CA LEU A 61 -10.54 -33.33 -34.13
C LEU A 61 -9.95 -34.11 -35.32
N LYS A 62 -10.30 -33.73 -36.55
CA LYS A 62 -9.76 -34.33 -37.77
C LYS A 62 -8.24 -34.27 -37.81
N GLU A 63 -7.65 -33.10 -37.52
CA GLU A 63 -6.19 -32.94 -37.46
C GLU A 63 -5.58 -33.89 -36.40
N LYS A 64 -6.20 -33.98 -35.21
CA LYS A 64 -5.72 -34.84 -34.13
C LYS A 64 -5.75 -36.32 -34.49
N ILE A 65 -6.81 -36.81 -35.14
CA ILE A 65 -6.91 -38.20 -35.62
C ILE A 65 -5.80 -38.49 -36.64
N ILE A 66 -5.56 -37.58 -37.59
CA ILE A 66 -4.53 -37.75 -38.62
C ILE A 66 -3.12 -37.80 -38.00
N ARG A 67 -2.86 -36.98 -36.98
CA ARG A 67 -1.56 -36.93 -36.30
C ARG A 67 -1.28 -38.13 -35.40
N LYS A 68 -2.32 -38.79 -34.87
CA LYS A 68 -2.21 -39.94 -33.97
C LYS A 68 -2.96 -41.14 -34.56
N ALA A 69 -2.30 -41.82 -35.50
CA ALA A 69 -2.86 -42.97 -36.21
C ALA A 69 -3.32 -44.12 -35.29
N ASP A 70 -2.77 -44.21 -34.08
CA ASP A 70 -3.14 -45.24 -33.10
C ASP A 70 -4.56 -45.09 -32.57
N PHE A 71 -5.17 -43.89 -32.62
CA PHE A 71 -6.55 -43.69 -32.19
C PHE A 71 -7.55 -44.51 -33.02
N PHE A 72 -7.33 -44.61 -34.33
CA PHE A 72 -8.17 -45.41 -35.20
C PHE A 72 -8.15 -46.90 -34.80
N LYS A 73 -6.96 -47.41 -34.42
CA LYS A 73 -6.80 -48.79 -33.94
C LYS A 73 -7.41 -49.00 -32.57
N ALA A 74 -7.17 -48.08 -31.63
CA ALA A 74 -7.70 -48.14 -30.27
C ALA A 74 -9.24 -48.11 -30.25
N ALA A 75 -9.83 -47.32 -31.15
CA ALA A 75 -11.28 -47.25 -31.33
C ALA A 75 -11.87 -48.43 -32.10
N GLN A 76 -11.04 -49.30 -32.69
CA GLN A 76 -11.47 -50.37 -33.61
C GLN A 76 -12.36 -49.85 -34.76
N GLY A 77 -12.15 -48.60 -35.18
CA GLY A 77 -12.98 -47.92 -36.18
C GLY A 77 -14.35 -47.42 -35.69
N ASP A 78 -14.67 -47.51 -34.40
CA ASP A 78 -15.92 -46.99 -33.83
C ASP A 78 -15.79 -45.51 -33.44
N ALA A 79 -16.50 -44.66 -34.18
CA ALA A 79 -16.49 -43.22 -34.02
C ALA A 79 -17.13 -42.74 -32.71
N VAL A 80 -18.15 -43.44 -32.20
CA VAL A 80 -18.85 -43.06 -30.96
C VAL A 80 -17.97 -43.42 -29.78
N LYS A 81 -17.46 -44.66 -29.75
CA LYS A 81 -16.49 -45.12 -28.74
C LYS A 81 -15.27 -44.21 -28.68
N PHE A 82 -14.78 -43.75 -29.83
CA PHE A 82 -13.66 -42.83 -29.87
C PHE A 82 -13.93 -41.50 -29.13
N ILE A 83 -15.08 -40.87 -29.40
CA ILE A 83 -15.43 -39.57 -28.81
C ILE A 83 -15.75 -39.72 -27.32
N ASP A 84 -16.52 -40.73 -26.95
CA ASP A 84 -17.07 -40.84 -25.59
C ASP A 84 -16.09 -41.50 -24.62
N GLN A 85 -15.19 -42.38 -25.09
CA GLN A 85 -14.37 -43.20 -24.18
C GLN A 85 -12.85 -43.00 -24.35
N ILE A 86 -12.37 -42.64 -25.54
CA ILE A 86 -10.92 -42.68 -25.85
C ILE A 86 -10.29 -41.27 -25.90
N LEU A 87 -11.05 -40.25 -26.28
CA LEU A 87 -10.50 -38.91 -26.45
C LEU A 87 -10.38 -38.17 -25.11
N ASP A 88 -9.16 -38.03 -24.60
CA ASP A 88 -8.89 -37.42 -23.29
C ASP A 88 -9.23 -35.91 -23.18
N ASP A 89 -9.31 -35.19 -24.31
CA ASP A 89 -9.46 -33.72 -24.34
C ASP A 89 -10.69 -33.26 -25.12
N ILE A 90 -11.78 -34.03 -25.03
CA ILE A 90 -13.06 -33.68 -25.65
C ILE A 90 -13.63 -32.38 -25.04
N ILE A 91 -13.57 -32.26 -23.71
CA ILE A 91 -13.75 -31.01 -22.99
C ILE A 91 -12.39 -30.58 -22.44
N GLY A 92 -11.97 -29.36 -22.76
CA GLY A 92 -10.77 -28.75 -22.20
C GLY A 92 -11.13 -27.59 -21.30
N ILE A 93 -10.68 -27.62 -20.05
CA ILE A 93 -10.85 -26.55 -19.07
C ILE A 93 -9.47 -25.98 -18.73
N ARG A 94 -9.39 -24.67 -18.60
CA ARG A 94 -8.18 -23.93 -18.23
C ARG A 94 -8.47 -23.07 -17.03
N ILE A 95 -7.68 -23.24 -15.99
CA ILE A 95 -7.58 -22.31 -14.87
C ILE A 95 -6.45 -21.35 -15.20
N ILE A 96 -6.79 -20.07 -15.30
CA ILE A 96 -5.83 -18.99 -15.59
C ILE A 96 -5.57 -18.24 -14.29
N CYS A 97 -4.39 -18.45 -13.72
CA CYS A 97 -3.91 -17.76 -12.53
C CYS A 97 -3.25 -16.43 -12.91
N LEU A 98 -3.20 -15.48 -11.97
CA LEU A 98 -2.55 -14.19 -12.20
C LEU A 98 -1.02 -14.37 -12.31
N LEU A 99 -0.43 -15.06 -11.33
CA LEU A 99 1.03 -15.27 -11.22
C LEU A 99 1.41 -16.74 -11.44
N ASN A 100 2.68 -16.98 -11.74
CA ASN A 100 3.22 -18.33 -11.95
C ASN A 100 3.16 -19.18 -10.65
N ASP A 101 3.47 -18.58 -9.51
CA ASP A 101 3.47 -19.28 -8.21
C ASP A 101 2.06 -19.74 -7.79
N ASP A 102 1.03 -19.02 -8.26
CA ASP A 102 -0.37 -19.34 -7.98
C ASP A 102 -0.78 -20.68 -8.66
N GLU A 103 -0.04 -21.17 -9.67
CA GLU A 103 -0.32 -22.44 -10.35
C GLU A 103 -0.13 -23.65 -9.42
N ASP A 104 0.98 -23.71 -8.68
CA ASP A 104 1.28 -24.79 -7.73
C ASP A 104 0.29 -24.79 -6.56
N GLN A 105 -0.05 -23.61 -6.04
CA GLN A 105 -1.08 -23.46 -5.01
C GLN A 105 -2.43 -23.99 -5.49
N THR A 106 -2.84 -23.62 -6.71
CA THR A 106 -4.09 -24.10 -7.33
C THR A 106 -4.08 -25.61 -7.49
N TYR A 107 -2.97 -26.20 -7.94
CA TYR A 107 -2.83 -27.65 -8.06
C TYR A 107 -2.96 -28.36 -6.71
N LYS A 108 -2.30 -27.84 -5.65
CA LYS A 108 -2.36 -28.41 -4.30
C LYS A 108 -3.78 -28.46 -3.75
N ILE A 109 -4.60 -27.45 -4.01
CA ILE A 109 -6.02 -27.41 -3.59
C ILE A 109 -6.86 -28.45 -4.35
N LEU A 110 -6.67 -28.57 -5.67
CA LEU A 110 -7.36 -29.59 -6.44
C LEU A 110 -6.94 -31.00 -5.97
N LYS A 111 -5.66 -31.19 -5.73
CA LYS A 111 -5.10 -32.46 -5.23
C LYS A 111 -5.64 -32.83 -3.85
N SER A 112 -5.75 -31.88 -2.93
CA SER A 112 -6.30 -32.13 -1.59
C SER A 112 -7.78 -32.47 -1.63
N HIS A 113 -8.52 -31.94 -2.61
CA HIS A 113 -9.92 -32.29 -2.83
C HIS A 113 -10.10 -33.74 -3.31
N PHE A 114 -9.27 -34.22 -4.24
CA PHE A 114 -9.32 -35.59 -4.77
C PHE A 114 -8.44 -36.56 -3.97
N SER A 115 -8.85 -36.89 -2.74
CA SER A 115 -8.04 -37.70 -1.81
C SER A 115 -8.54 -39.14 -1.60
N LYS A 116 -9.81 -39.46 -1.91
CA LYS A 116 -10.39 -40.79 -1.71
C LYS A 116 -10.22 -41.66 -2.96
N GLU A 117 -9.58 -42.81 -2.83
CA GLU A 117 -9.42 -43.77 -3.94
C GLU A 117 -10.76 -44.46 -4.27
N HIS A 118 -11.10 -44.52 -5.55
CA HIS A 118 -12.31 -45.13 -6.07
C HIS A 118 -12.01 -45.90 -7.37
N VAL A 119 -12.63 -47.07 -7.54
CA VAL A 119 -12.45 -47.90 -8.74
C VAL A 119 -13.67 -47.71 -9.63
N PHE A 120 -13.43 -47.25 -10.85
CA PHE A 120 -14.46 -47.04 -11.88
C PHE A 120 -14.02 -47.71 -13.19
N THR A 121 -14.95 -48.01 -14.10
CA THR A 121 -14.63 -48.76 -15.32
C THR A 121 -13.47 -48.12 -16.10
N GLY A 122 -12.38 -48.89 -16.21
CA GLY A 122 -11.13 -48.46 -16.83
C GLY A 122 -9.98 -48.08 -15.88
N GLY A 123 -10.13 -48.13 -14.55
CA GLY A 123 -8.98 -48.00 -13.63
C GLY A 123 -9.28 -47.48 -12.22
N LYS A 124 -8.20 -47.16 -11.50
CA LYS A 124 -8.22 -46.47 -10.19
C LYS A 124 -8.23 -44.96 -10.41
N TYR A 125 -9.13 -44.27 -9.72
CA TYR A 125 -9.29 -42.82 -9.76
C TYR A 125 -9.42 -42.27 -8.34
N PHE A 126 -9.33 -40.95 -8.19
CA PHE A 126 -9.51 -40.26 -6.93
C PHE A 126 -10.73 -39.35 -7.01
N ILE A 127 -11.59 -39.40 -6.01
CA ILE A 127 -12.80 -38.60 -5.89
C ILE A 127 -12.74 -37.71 -4.64
N ALA A 128 -13.74 -36.84 -4.49
CA ALA A 128 -13.92 -36.06 -3.27
C ALA A 128 -14.04 -36.97 -2.04
N ASP A 129 -13.31 -36.64 -0.97
CA ASP A 129 -13.43 -37.33 0.31
C ASP A 129 -14.62 -36.81 1.10
N THR A 130 -15.77 -37.45 0.89
CA THR A 130 -17.03 -37.19 1.59
C THR A 130 -17.45 -38.42 2.39
N GLU A 131 -18.17 -38.20 3.50
CA GLU A 131 -18.69 -39.27 4.37
C GLU A 131 -19.67 -40.19 3.64
N GLU A 132 -20.39 -39.67 2.65
CA GLU A 132 -21.34 -40.42 1.82
C GLU A 132 -20.70 -40.95 0.52
N ASP A 133 -21.25 -42.04 -0.01
CA ASP A 133 -20.88 -42.55 -1.33
C ASP A 133 -21.29 -41.54 -2.43
N PRO A 134 -20.45 -41.37 -3.47
CA PRO A 134 -20.68 -40.36 -4.48
C PRO A 134 -21.97 -40.66 -5.26
N THR A 135 -22.87 -39.69 -5.32
CA THR A 135 -24.05 -39.75 -6.19
C THR A 135 -23.71 -39.19 -7.57
N TYR A 136 -24.31 -39.76 -8.63
CA TYR A 136 -24.10 -39.24 -9.98
C TYR A 136 -24.79 -37.87 -10.15
N PRO A 137 -24.16 -36.90 -10.85
CA PRO A 137 -22.83 -36.96 -11.44
C PRO A 137 -21.71 -36.49 -10.48
N TYR A 138 -20.50 -37.03 -10.63
CA TYR A 138 -19.33 -36.62 -9.84
C TYR A 138 -18.04 -36.54 -10.67
N LEU A 139 -17.04 -35.82 -10.14
CA LEU A 139 -15.72 -35.70 -10.74
C LEU A 139 -14.74 -36.72 -10.17
N ALA A 140 -13.98 -37.34 -11.06
CA ALA A 140 -12.89 -38.24 -10.71
C ALA A 140 -11.59 -37.80 -11.37
N TYR A 141 -10.48 -37.87 -10.63
CA TYR A 141 -9.15 -37.50 -11.08
C TYR A 141 -8.29 -38.75 -11.27
N SER A 142 -7.66 -38.88 -12.44
CA SER A 142 -6.62 -39.87 -12.68
C SER A 142 -5.29 -39.31 -12.21
N TYR A 143 -4.79 -39.78 -11.07
CA TYR A 143 -3.56 -39.29 -10.47
C TYR A 143 -2.36 -39.54 -11.39
N GLU A 144 -1.57 -38.49 -11.60
CA GLU A 144 -0.31 -38.51 -12.33
C GLU A 144 0.69 -37.60 -11.61
N ASP A 145 1.99 -37.86 -11.78
CA ASP A 145 3.03 -36.95 -11.27
C ASP A 145 2.92 -35.59 -11.99
N GLN A 146 2.91 -34.51 -11.22
CA GLN A 146 2.75 -33.14 -11.70
C GLN A 146 3.81 -32.21 -11.09
N PRO A 147 4.25 -31.17 -11.81
CA PRO A 147 3.85 -30.83 -13.18
C PRO A 147 4.46 -31.80 -14.22
N VAL A 148 3.85 -31.88 -15.41
CA VAL A 148 4.33 -32.73 -16.51
C VAL A 148 5.26 -31.92 -17.41
N GLN A 149 6.40 -32.48 -17.77
CA GLN A 149 7.31 -31.84 -18.71
C GLN A 149 6.77 -31.89 -20.15
N GLN A 150 6.69 -30.73 -20.80
CA GLN A 150 6.27 -30.60 -22.19
C GLN A 150 7.41 -30.90 -23.17
N ARG A 151 7.07 -31.09 -24.45
CA ARG A 151 8.06 -31.36 -25.52
C ARG A 151 9.08 -30.23 -25.73
N ASN A 152 8.73 -29.02 -25.31
CA ASN A 152 9.57 -27.83 -25.36
C ASN A 152 10.45 -27.67 -24.09
N GLY A 153 10.39 -28.61 -23.15
CA GLY A 153 11.18 -28.62 -21.92
C GLY A 153 10.59 -27.85 -20.74
N LYS A 154 9.48 -27.11 -20.93
CA LYS A 154 8.79 -26.38 -19.86
C LYS A 154 7.77 -27.28 -19.14
N ASP A 155 7.46 -26.95 -17.89
CA ASP A 155 6.53 -27.70 -17.06
C ASP A 155 5.09 -27.19 -17.22
N ILE A 156 4.11 -28.10 -17.13
CA ILE A 156 2.69 -27.75 -17.14
C ILE A 156 1.90 -28.62 -16.17
N TYR A 157 1.01 -28.00 -15.40
CA TYR A 157 -0.02 -28.72 -14.67
C TYR A 157 -1.15 -29.12 -15.61
N LYS A 158 -1.27 -30.43 -15.85
CA LYS A 158 -2.22 -31.01 -16.80
C LYS A 158 -2.87 -32.24 -16.19
N LEU A 159 -4.08 -32.07 -15.66
CA LEU A 159 -4.84 -33.09 -14.96
C LEU A 159 -5.84 -33.76 -15.92
N LYS A 160 -5.97 -35.08 -15.78
CA LYS A 160 -6.97 -35.89 -16.49
C LYS A 160 -8.15 -36.16 -15.56
N LEU A 161 -9.27 -35.51 -15.84
CA LEU A 161 -10.50 -35.66 -15.10
C LEU A 161 -11.51 -36.50 -15.89
N LYS A 162 -12.41 -37.17 -15.17
CA LYS A 162 -13.61 -37.81 -15.71
C LYS A 162 -14.83 -37.23 -15.02
N TYR A 163 -15.81 -36.82 -15.80
CA TYR A 163 -17.13 -36.46 -15.31
C TYR A 163 -18.06 -37.67 -15.47
N ILE A 164 -18.34 -38.35 -14.37
CA ILE A 164 -19.06 -39.62 -14.36
C ILE A 164 -20.55 -39.33 -14.12
N THR A 165 -21.39 -39.79 -15.04
CA THR A 165 -22.84 -39.50 -15.05
C THR A 165 -23.71 -40.73 -14.81
N GLY A 166 -23.11 -41.92 -14.76
CA GLY A 166 -23.76 -43.21 -14.52
C GLY A 166 -22.73 -44.33 -14.39
N GLU A 167 -23.21 -45.58 -14.22
CA GLU A 167 -22.35 -46.74 -13.93
C GLU A 167 -21.25 -46.99 -14.96
N ASP A 168 -21.51 -46.72 -16.24
CA ASP A 168 -20.55 -46.89 -17.34
C ASP A 168 -20.49 -45.69 -18.29
N THR A 169 -21.03 -44.54 -17.85
CA THR A 169 -21.09 -43.33 -18.66
C THR A 169 -20.25 -42.22 -18.05
N PHE A 170 -19.28 -41.74 -18.83
CA PHE A 170 -18.39 -40.66 -18.42
C PHE A 170 -17.97 -39.81 -19.61
N THR A 171 -17.50 -38.62 -19.32
CA THR A 171 -16.84 -37.74 -20.29
C THR A 171 -15.43 -37.40 -19.81
N ASN A 172 -14.45 -37.56 -20.69
CA ASN A 172 -13.07 -37.21 -20.39
C ASN A 172 -12.85 -35.69 -20.47
N ILE A 173 -12.09 -35.16 -19.51
CA ILE A 173 -11.85 -33.74 -19.38
C ILE A 173 -10.34 -33.51 -19.16
N GLU A 174 -9.78 -32.63 -19.96
CA GLU A 174 -8.42 -32.15 -19.77
C GLU A 174 -8.45 -30.81 -19.03
N LEU A 175 -7.95 -30.79 -17.79
CA LEU A 175 -7.81 -29.57 -16.99
C LEU A 175 -6.36 -29.10 -17.04
N GLN A 176 -6.14 -27.86 -17.46
CA GLN A 176 -4.82 -27.22 -17.44
C GLN A 176 -4.81 -26.07 -16.44
N ILE A 177 -3.73 -25.94 -15.67
CA ILE A 177 -3.50 -24.78 -14.80
C ILE A 177 -2.33 -24.00 -15.40
N LYS A 178 -2.56 -22.71 -15.65
CA LYS A 178 -1.56 -21.81 -16.24
C LYS A 178 -1.71 -20.42 -15.66
N SER A 179 -0.62 -19.72 -15.50
CA SER A 179 -0.57 -18.28 -15.29
C SER A 179 -0.88 -17.54 -16.58
N LEU A 180 -1.13 -16.24 -16.48
CA LEU A 180 -1.23 -15.36 -17.64
C LEU A 180 0.00 -15.44 -18.55
N THR A 181 1.20 -15.52 -17.96
CA THR A 181 2.45 -15.56 -18.72
C THR A 181 2.61 -16.88 -19.47
N HIS A 182 2.41 -18.02 -18.81
CA HIS A 182 2.46 -19.34 -19.44
C HIS A 182 1.32 -19.57 -20.44
N MET A 183 0.17 -18.92 -20.25
CA MET A 183 -0.93 -18.91 -21.23
C MET A 183 -0.51 -18.16 -22.49
N PHE A 184 -0.02 -16.93 -22.34
CA PHE A 184 0.39 -16.09 -23.46
C PHE A 184 1.53 -16.72 -24.26
N TRP A 185 2.56 -17.24 -23.58
CA TRP A 185 3.65 -17.95 -24.22
C TRP A 185 3.14 -19.15 -25.04
N GLY A 186 2.24 -19.95 -24.47
CA GLY A 186 1.68 -21.13 -25.14
C GLY A 186 0.82 -20.80 -26.35
N GLU A 187 0.05 -19.71 -26.32
CA GLU A 187 -0.72 -19.25 -27.48
C GLU A 187 0.20 -18.64 -28.57
N LEU A 188 1.27 -17.93 -28.20
CA LEU A 188 2.30 -17.48 -29.15
C LEU A 188 3.02 -18.66 -29.83
N GLU A 189 3.44 -19.67 -29.06
CA GLU A 189 4.06 -20.88 -29.61
C GLU A 189 3.09 -21.58 -30.58
N HIS A 190 1.83 -21.68 -30.18
CA HIS A 190 0.80 -22.30 -31.01
C HIS A 190 0.57 -21.53 -32.32
N MET A 191 0.54 -20.19 -32.28
CA MET A 191 0.38 -19.39 -33.49
C MET A 191 1.61 -19.48 -34.42
N LEU A 192 2.82 -19.46 -33.87
CA LEU A 192 4.05 -19.36 -34.65
C LEU A 192 4.57 -20.71 -35.17
N PHE A 193 4.44 -21.80 -34.40
CA PHE A 193 5.11 -23.07 -34.72
C PHE A 193 4.18 -24.25 -35.00
N TYR A 194 2.95 -24.24 -34.47
CA TYR A 194 2.09 -25.44 -34.45
C TYR A 194 1.67 -25.98 -35.83
N LYS A 195 1.78 -25.18 -36.90
CA LYS A 195 1.47 -25.63 -38.28
C LYS A 195 2.67 -25.78 -39.23
N ASN A 196 3.86 -25.26 -38.89
CA ASN A 196 4.98 -25.13 -39.84
C ASN A 196 6.36 -25.53 -39.29
N TYR A 197 6.44 -26.49 -38.35
CA TYR A 197 7.72 -27.02 -37.85
C TYR A 197 8.71 -27.52 -38.94
N LYS A 198 8.24 -27.77 -40.18
CA LYS A 198 9.08 -28.24 -41.30
C LYS A 198 9.41 -27.19 -42.37
N PHE A 199 8.80 -26.00 -42.34
CA PHE A 199 8.91 -25.04 -43.45
C PHE A 199 9.61 -23.72 -43.11
N ASN A 200 9.98 -23.49 -41.85
CA ASN A 200 10.69 -22.27 -41.48
C ASN A 200 12.19 -22.53 -41.47
N LEU A 201 12.86 -22.00 -42.50
CA LEU A 201 14.29 -21.66 -42.46
C LEU A 201 14.53 -20.76 -41.21
N ASP A 202 15.59 -21.06 -40.44
CA ASP A 202 16.01 -20.45 -39.16
C ASP A 202 15.25 -20.82 -37.87
N ASN A 203 15.26 -22.13 -37.53
CA ASN A 203 14.93 -22.62 -36.19
C ASN A 203 15.70 -21.91 -35.05
N ASP A 204 16.95 -21.47 -35.29
CA ASP A 204 17.79 -20.83 -34.26
C ASP A 204 17.35 -19.39 -33.95
N PHE A 205 17.00 -18.59 -34.97
CA PHE A 205 16.49 -17.22 -34.77
C PHE A 205 15.17 -17.24 -34.00
N HIS A 206 14.23 -18.10 -34.41
CA HIS A 206 12.94 -18.21 -33.76
C HIS A 206 13.04 -18.76 -32.33
N SER A 207 13.93 -19.74 -32.09
CA SER A 207 14.17 -20.26 -30.75
C SER A 207 14.78 -19.19 -29.83
N LYS A 208 15.74 -18.39 -30.32
CA LYS A 208 16.30 -17.25 -29.59
C LYS A 208 15.25 -16.17 -29.28
N LEU A 209 14.40 -15.84 -30.26
CA LEU A 209 13.32 -14.86 -30.05
C LEU A 209 12.32 -15.35 -29.00
N MET A 210 11.94 -16.62 -29.04
CA MET A 210 11.07 -17.20 -28.01
C MET A 210 11.72 -17.24 -26.62
N GLY A 211 13.02 -17.53 -26.54
CA GLY A 211 13.75 -17.42 -25.27
C GLY A 211 13.79 -16.00 -24.71
N SER A 212 13.91 -15.00 -25.59
CA SER A 212 13.83 -13.59 -25.18
C SER A 212 12.43 -13.21 -24.69
N ILE A 213 11.36 -13.65 -25.37
CA ILE A 213 9.98 -13.38 -24.94
C ILE A 213 9.70 -14.05 -23.59
N ASP A 214 10.16 -15.29 -23.41
CA ASP A 214 10.06 -16.03 -22.15
C ASP A 214 10.73 -15.28 -21.00
N THR A 215 11.96 -14.77 -21.20
CA THR A 215 12.67 -13.96 -20.21
C THR A 215 11.89 -12.67 -19.83
N ILE A 216 11.27 -12.02 -20.82
CA ILE A 216 10.44 -10.83 -20.58
C ILE A 216 9.20 -11.20 -19.75
N LEU A 217 8.55 -12.31 -20.07
CA LEU A 217 7.37 -12.79 -19.36
C LEU A 217 7.70 -13.20 -17.91
N GLU A 218 8.82 -13.87 -17.69
CA GLU A 218 9.32 -14.21 -16.35
C GLU A 218 9.62 -12.94 -15.52
N THR A 219 10.26 -11.95 -16.14
CA THR A 219 10.54 -10.65 -15.50
C THR A 219 9.24 -9.92 -15.14
N LEU A 220 8.27 -9.90 -16.05
CA LEU A 220 6.96 -9.29 -15.81
C LEU A 220 6.21 -10.00 -14.67
N ASN A 221 6.25 -11.34 -14.61
CA ASN A 221 5.68 -12.09 -13.49
C ASN A 221 6.34 -11.73 -12.15
N ALA A 222 7.67 -11.60 -12.12
CA ALA A 222 8.40 -11.21 -10.92
C ALA A 222 7.99 -9.79 -10.44
N GLN A 223 7.85 -8.83 -11.37
CA GLN A 223 7.38 -7.48 -11.05
C GLN A 223 5.93 -7.47 -10.55
N LEU A 224 5.03 -8.25 -11.17
CA LEU A 224 3.65 -8.37 -10.70
C LEU A 224 3.55 -9.03 -9.33
N LYS A 225 4.44 -10.00 -9.04
CA LYS A 225 4.55 -10.62 -7.71
C LYS A 225 5.01 -9.62 -6.65
N ASP A 226 6.00 -8.81 -6.97
CA ASP A 226 6.49 -7.73 -6.10
C ASP A 226 5.37 -6.72 -5.77
N LEU A 227 4.66 -6.26 -6.81
CA LEU A 227 3.47 -5.41 -6.65
C LEU A 227 2.38 -6.07 -5.80
N LYS A 228 2.06 -7.35 -6.01
CA LYS A 228 1.09 -8.09 -5.17
C LYS A 228 1.56 -8.16 -3.70
N GLY A 229 2.85 -8.31 -3.46
CA GLY A 229 3.46 -8.30 -2.14
C GLY A 229 3.38 -6.95 -1.43
N HIS A 230 3.54 -5.86 -2.18
CA HIS A 230 3.42 -4.49 -1.66
C HIS A 230 1.98 -4.03 -1.43
N LEU A 231 0.95 -4.78 -1.86
CA LEU A 231 -0.45 -4.42 -1.68
C LEU A 231 -1.04 -4.82 -0.30
N SER A 232 -0.23 -4.79 0.77
CA SER A 232 -0.70 -4.86 2.15
C SER A 232 -1.44 -3.57 2.56
N LYS A 233 -2.31 -3.58 3.58
CA LYS A 233 -3.18 -2.43 3.92
C LYS A 233 -2.40 -1.14 4.26
N ASN A 234 -1.26 -1.24 4.94
CA ASN A 234 -0.46 -0.07 5.34
C ASN A 234 0.41 0.45 4.18
N ASP A 235 0.84 -0.45 3.29
CA ASP A 235 1.64 -0.07 2.12
C ASP A 235 0.82 0.68 1.07
N LYS A 236 -0.47 0.35 0.89
CA LYS A 236 -1.34 1.07 -0.07
C LYS A 236 -1.47 2.56 0.20
N LEU A 237 -1.57 2.98 1.45
CA LEU A 237 -1.63 4.41 1.80
C LEU A 237 -0.30 5.10 1.48
N LYS A 238 0.82 4.47 1.83
CA LYS A 238 2.16 4.97 1.51
C LYS A 238 2.40 5.03 0.00
N GLU A 239 1.96 4.03 -0.74
CA GLU A 239 2.03 4.00 -2.21
C GLU A 239 1.16 5.09 -2.85
N THR A 240 -0.06 5.33 -2.35
CA THR A 240 -0.92 6.42 -2.84
C THR A 240 -0.28 7.79 -2.55
N LYS A 241 0.28 8.01 -1.35
CA LYS A 241 1.03 9.23 -1.02
C LYS A 241 2.22 9.42 -1.97
N ASN A 242 2.99 8.36 -2.23
CA ASN A 242 4.12 8.40 -3.17
C ASN A 242 3.67 8.66 -4.62
N MET A 243 2.54 8.10 -5.03
CA MET A 243 1.94 8.35 -6.34
C MET A 243 1.54 9.82 -6.50
N VAL A 244 0.84 10.40 -5.51
CA VAL A 244 0.47 11.83 -5.53
C VAL A 244 1.72 12.71 -5.53
N THR A 245 2.70 12.42 -4.68
CA THR A 245 4.01 13.12 -4.68
C THR A 245 4.63 13.15 -6.07
N LYS A 246 4.63 12.00 -6.77
CA LYS A 246 5.18 11.89 -8.13
C LYS A 246 4.36 12.64 -9.17
N ILE A 247 3.04 12.70 -9.01
CA ILE A 247 2.16 13.48 -9.90
C ILE A 247 2.41 14.98 -9.72
N LEU A 248 2.50 15.46 -8.47
CA LEU A 248 2.85 16.85 -8.16
C LEU A 248 4.21 17.21 -8.76
N TYR A 249 5.21 16.36 -8.57
CA TYR A 249 6.53 16.52 -9.17
C TYR A 249 6.42 16.63 -10.71
N ASN A 250 5.83 15.64 -11.38
CA ASN A 250 5.75 15.63 -12.84
C ASN A 250 4.98 16.81 -13.42
N LYS A 251 3.97 17.31 -12.70
CA LYS A 251 3.14 18.43 -13.16
C LYS A 251 3.79 19.79 -12.90
N PHE A 252 4.40 19.99 -11.73
CA PHE A 252 4.82 21.32 -11.25
C PHE A 252 6.32 21.58 -11.38
N HIS A 253 7.16 20.54 -11.40
CA HIS A 253 8.59 20.70 -11.28
C HIS A 253 9.21 21.49 -12.44
N GLU A 254 8.88 21.13 -13.68
CA GLU A 254 9.44 21.79 -14.86
C GLU A 254 8.98 23.25 -15.01
N SER A 255 7.78 23.61 -14.54
CA SER A 255 7.33 25.01 -14.55
C SER A 255 8.04 25.83 -13.49
N ILE A 256 8.11 25.35 -12.25
CA ILE A 256 8.81 26.04 -11.15
C ILE A 256 10.31 26.21 -11.47
N LYS A 257 10.94 25.18 -12.03
CA LYS A 257 12.33 25.22 -12.49
C LYS A 257 12.59 26.32 -13.52
N LYS A 258 11.66 26.53 -14.46
CA LYS A 258 11.76 27.61 -15.47
C LYS A 258 11.59 28.99 -14.85
N ILE A 259 10.68 29.14 -13.89
CA ILE A 259 10.43 30.41 -13.19
C ILE A 259 11.67 30.84 -12.40
N HIS A 260 12.32 29.91 -11.69
CA HIS A 260 13.51 30.21 -10.90
C HIS A 260 14.84 30.07 -11.67
N ASP A 261 14.81 29.66 -12.94
CA ASP A 261 15.97 29.41 -13.80
C ASP A 261 17.12 28.64 -13.10
N THR A 262 16.77 27.62 -12.30
CA THR A 262 17.73 26.88 -11.47
C THR A 262 17.37 25.39 -11.40
N GLU A 263 18.38 24.52 -11.50
CA GLU A 263 18.26 23.09 -11.21
C GLU A 263 18.09 22.88 -9.70
N LEU A 264 16.84 22.75 -9.23
CA LEU A 264 16.48 22.53 -7.83
C LEU A 264 15.88 21.15 -7.65
N ASP A 265 16.16 20.48 -6.53
CA ASP A 265 15.51 19.23 -6.16
C ASP A 265 14.41 19.50 -5.12
N LEU A 266 13.18 19.69 -5.60
CA LEU A 266 12.02 20.02 -4.75
C LEU A 266 11.24 18.79 -4.27
N ARG A 267 11.84 17.60 -4.28
CA ARG A 267 11.16 16.36 -3.85
C ARG A 267 10.59 16.44 -2.44
N GLU A 268 11.30 17.10 -1.52
CA GLU A 268 10.83 17.32 -0.16
C GLU A 268 9.56 18.19 -0.08
N VAL A 269 9.43 19.20 -0.95
CA VAL A 269 8.24 20.05 -1.04
C VAL A 269 7.01 19.23 -1.43
N TYR A 270 7.12 18.44 -2.50
CA TYR A 270 6.01 17.61 -2.97
C TYR A 270 5.65 16.51 -1.97
N GLY A 271 6.67 15.93 -1.32
CA GLY A 271 6.49 14.92 -0.28
C GLY A 271 5.75 15.49 0.92
N LEU A 272 6.14 16.68 1.39
CA LEU A 272 5.49 17.36 2.50
C LEU A 272 4.03 17.72 2.16
N ILE A 273 3.76 18.28 0.97
CA ILE A 273 2.37 18.53 0.54
C ILE A 273 1.55 17.24 0.53
N SER A 274 2.07 16.17 -0.07
CA SER A 274 1.35 14.91 -0.08
C SER A 274 1.14 14.34 1.33
N GLN A 275 2.09 14.51 2.25
CA GLN A 275 1.94 14.09 3.64
C GLN A 275 0.81 14.88 4.32
N LEU A 276 0.80 16.20 4.15
CA LEU A 276 -0.18 17.10 4.76
C LEU A 276 -1.59 16.84 4.25
N TYR A 277 -1.82 16.53 2.97
CA TYR A 277 -3.16 16.23 2.47
C TYR A 277 -3.69 14.85 2.89
N PHE A 278 -2.82 13.92 3.29
CA PHE A 278 -3.18 12.55 3.63
C PHE A 278 -3.04 12.25 5.13
N TYR A 279 -2.77 13.25 5.98
CA TYR A 279 -2.49 13.00 7.40
C TYR A 279 -3.68 12.43 8.19
N GLU A 280 -4.91 12.90 7.90
CA GLU A 280 -6.16 12.38 8.48
C GLU A 280 -6.67 11.12 7.80
N CYS A 281 -5.96 10.63 6.77
CA CYS A 281 -6.42 9.49 5.99
C CYS A 281 -6.27 8.19 6.78
N SER A 282 -7.39 7.62 7.20
CA SER A 282 -7.44 6.41 8.03
C SER A 282 -7.48 5.13 7.19
N ASN A 283 -7.98 5.22 5.94
CA ASN A 283 -8.21 4.06 5.09
C ASN A 283 -8.02 4.34 3.60
N TYR A 284 -7.88 3.27 2.82
CA TYR A 284 -7.60 3.37 1.38
C TYR A 284 -8.72 4.06 0.58
N GLN A 285 -9.99 3.94 0.97
CA GLN A 285 -11.08 4.61 0.24
C GLN A 285 -11.01 6.13 0.39
N GLU A 286 -10.78 6.63 1.61
CA GLU A 286 -10.49 8.06 1.84
C GLU A 286 -9.28 8.51 1.03
N SER A 287 -8.23 7.67 0.95
CA SER A 287 -7.02 7.99 0.17
C SER A 287 -7.33 8.19 -1.31
N LEU A 288 -8.25 7.41 -1.87
CA LEU A 288 -8.68 7.54 -3.27
C LEU A 288 -9.52 8.81 -3.48
N GLN A 289 -10.38 9.17 -2.51
CA GLN A 289 -11.19 10.39 -2.58
C GLN A 289 -10.31 11.65 -2.51
N ILE A 290 -9.34 11.68 -1.58
CA ILE A 290 -8.34 12.75 -1.48
C ILE A 290 -7.54 12.84 -2.78
N THR A 291 -7.08 11.70 -3.30
CA THR A 291 -6.38 11.63 -4.58
C THR A 291 -7.22 12.22 -5.71
N GLN A 292 -8.49 11.83 -5.84
CA GLN A 292 -9.39 12.34 -6.87
C GLN A 292 -9.56 13.86 -6.79
N LYS A 293 -9.79 14.40 -5.58
CA LYS A 293 -9.93 15.86 -5.36
C LYS A 293 -8.65 16.62 -5.68
N LEU A 294 -7.49 16.09 -5.30
CA LEU A 294 -6.20 16.68 -5.63
C LEU A 294 -5.94 16.66 -7.14
N LEU A 295 -6.19 15.53 -7.81
CA LEU A 295 -5.95 15.40 -9.25
C LEU A 295 -6.75 16.40 -10.07
N SER A 296 -8.04 16.59 -9.76
CA SER A 296 -8.86 17.58 -10.46
C SER A 296 -8.30 19.00 -10.34
N LYS A 297 -7.76 19.37 -9.17
CA LYS A 297 -7.11 20.68 -8.98
C LYS A 297 -5.76 20.76 -9.70
N VAL A 298 -4.91 19.75 -9.52
CA VAL A 298 -3.56 19.68 -10.08
C VAL A 298 -3.55 19.79 -11.61
N THR A 299 -4.55 19.22 -12.29
CA THR A 299 -4.65 19.32 -13.76
C THR A 299 -4.79 20.76 -14.26
N GLU A 300 -5.49 21.60 -13.50
CA GLU A 300 -5.84 22.98 -13.88
C GLU A 300 -4.78 24.01 -13.50
N ILE A 301 -3.94 23.69 -12.49
CA ILE A 301 -2.94 24.62 -11.98
C ILE A 301 -1.86 24.90 -13.04
N GLN A 302 -1.57 26.20 -13.19
CA GLN A 302 -0.43 26.77 -13.89
C GLN A 302 0.20 27.84 -12.98
N PHE A 303 1.51 28.01 -13.11
CA PHE A 303 2.28 28.98 -12.34
C PHE A 303 2.74 30.14 -13.22
N THR A 304 2.80 31.33 -12.63
CA THR A 304 3.35 32.53 -13.26
C THR A 304 4.42 33.17 -12.37
N ASP A 305 5.36 33.91 -12.96
CA ASP A 305 6.52 34.46 -12.25
C ASP A 305 6.14 35.32 -11.03
N ASN A 306 5.07 36.11 -11.15
CA ASN A 306 4.60 37.03 -10.12
C ASN A 306 4.05 36.32 -8.86
N GLU A 307 3.75 35.02 -8.93
CA GLU A 307 3.16 34.27 -7.80
C GLU A 307 4.19 33.87 -6.75
N PHE A 308 5.48 33.93 -7.10
CA PHE A 308 6.60 33.65 -6.19
C PHE A 308 7.19 34.94 -5.60
N ASP A 309 6.61 36.10 -5.93
CA ASP A 309 7.00 37.40 -5.39
C ASP A 309 6.05 37.83 -4.27
N PHE A 310 6.52 37.70 -3.02
CA PHE A 310 5.77 38.09 -1.83
C PHE A 310 5.98 39.56 -1.43
N SER A 311 6.69 40.37 -2.21
CA SER A 311 7.01 41.77 -1.87
C SER A 311 5.80 42.67 -1.67
N THR A 312 4.63 42.28 -2.17
CA THR A 312 3.37 43.01 -2.06
C THR A 312 2.41 42.45 -1.01
N THR A 313 2.79 41.37 -0.31
CA THR A 313 1.96 40.74 0.72
C THR A 313 2.07 41.47 2.05
N THR A 314 0.94 41.74 2.70
CA THR A 314 0.90 42.33 4.06
C THR A 314 1.36 41.31 5.09
N ASP A 315 1.94 41.77 6.20
CA ASP A 315 2.41 40.91 7.29
C ASP A 315 1.25 40.16 7.98
N THR A 316 1.55 39.00 8.56
CA THR A 316 0.61 38.10 9.29
C THR A 316 0.00 38.66 10.57
N GLU A 317 0.27 39.92 10.94
CA GLU A 317 -0.27 40.52 12.16
C GLU A 317 -1.82 40.47 12.13
N GLY A 318 -2.41 39.67 13.03
CA GLY A 318 -3.86 39.55 13.18
C GLY A 318 -4.48 38.19 12.84
N SER A 319 -3.67 37.16 12.53
CA SER A 319 -4.17 35.81 12.22
C SER A 319 -4.61 34.98 13.44
N ILE A 320 -4.43 35.50 14.67
CA ILE A 320 -4.87 34.86 15.92
C ILE A 320 -6.35 34.45 15.86
N GLU A 321 -7.21 35.28 15.28
CA GLU A 321 -8.65 34.97 15.21
C GLU A 321 -8.95 33.81 14.27
N ASP A 322 -8.24 33.70 13.15
CA ASP A 322 -8.35 32.56 12.24
C ASP A 322 -7.90 31.25 12.92
N PHE A 323 -6.81 31.31 13.71
CA PHE A 323 -6.36 30.16 14.50
C PHE A 323 -7.35 29.77 15.60
N LYS A 324 -7.99 30.73 16.28
CA LYS A 324 -9.06 30.42 17.25
C LYS A 324 -10.17 29.63 16.60
N ILE A 325 -10.63 30.04 15.41
CA ILE A 325 -11.68 29.33 14.67
C ILE A 325 -11.25 27.89 14.33
N LEU A 326 -10.00 27.69 13.89
CA LEU A 326 -9.50 26.34 13.55
C LEU A 326 -9.27 25.43 14.76
N LEU A 327 -9.04 26.01 15.94
CA LEU A 327 -8.74 25.30 17.17
C LEU A 327 -9.94 25.19 18.12
N ASP A 328 -11.09 25.78 17.76
CA ASP A 328 -12.27 25.94 18.63
C ASP A 328 -12.69 24.63 19.30
N ASN A 329 -12.89 23.57 18.51
CA ASN A 329 -13.24 22.24 19.03
C ASN A 329 -12.22 21.71 20.06
N TYR A 330 -10.92 21.86 19.79
CA TYR A 330 -9.87 21.40 20.72
C TYR A 330 -9.83 22.22 22.01
N ILE A 331 -10.20 23.50 21.94
CA ILE A 331 -10.28 24.38 23.11
C ILE A 331 -11.54 24.07 23.92
N GLU A 332 -12.68 23.84 23.27
CA GLU A 332 -13.93 23.42 23.92
C GLU A 332 -13.77 22.05 24.62
N GLU A 333 -13.05 21.12 24.00
CA GLU A 333 -12.72 19.81 24.57
C GLU A 333 -11.64 19.88 25.67
N GLY A 334 -11.07 21.06 25.94
CA GLY A 334 -10.02 21.26 26.96
C GLY A 334 -8.64 20.65 26.60
N ILE A 335 -8.49 20.15 25.37
CA ILE A 335 -7.23 19.63 24.82
C ILE A 335 -6.23 20.77 24.62
N LEU A 336 -6.70 21.93 24.19
CA LEU A 336 -5.95 23.18 24.02
C LEU A 336 -6.60 24.30 24.84
N ASN A 337 -6.00 25.49 24.87
CA ASN A 337 -6.58 26.63 25.58
C ASN A 337 -6.47 27.94 24.78
N GLN A 338 -6.97 29.02 25.39
CA GLN A 338 -7.06 30.34 24.76
C GLN A 338 -5.70 30.97 24.42
N ASP A 339 -4.59 30.47 24.99
CA ASP A 339 -3.25 30.93 24.68
C ASP A 339 -2.63 30.18 23.47
N THR A 340 -3.18 29.02 23.09
CA THR A 340 -2.66 28.20 22.00
C THR A 340 -2.63 28.91 20.64
N PRO A 341 -3.64 29.70 20.22
CA PRO A 341 -3.61 30.43 18.95
C PRO A 341 -2.38 31.35 18.78
N ALA A 342 -1.88 31.96 19.86
CA ALA A 342 -0.68 32.80 19.81
C ALA A 342 0.59 31.98 19.50
N ILE A 343 0.63 30.73 19.97
CA ILE A 343 1.72 29.78 19.68
C ILE A 343 1.71 29.45 18.17
N PHE A 344 0.53 29.22 17.58
CA PHE A 344 0.41 28.98 16.13
C PHE A 344 0.80 30.22 15.31
N GLU A 345 0.40 31.43 15.75
CA GLU A 345 0.80 32.67 15.08
C GLU A 345 2.33 32.86 15.06
N GLU A 346 3.04 32.46 16.11
CA GLU A 346 4.50 32.51 16.16
C GLU A 346 5.14 31.62 15.07
N LEU A 347 4.62 30.40 14.86
CA LEU A 347 5.10 29.55 13.78
C LEU A 347 4.74 30.14 12.40
N ALA A 348 3.55 30.70 12.24
CA ALA A 348 3.13 31.33 11.00
C ALA A 348 4.08 32.48 10.61
N LYS A 349 4.45 33.33 11.57
CA LYS A 349 5.44 34.39 11.40
C LYS A 349 6.81 33.84 10.98
N ASN A 350 7.25 32.74 11.60
CA ASN A 350 8.51 32.10 11.23
C ASN A 350 8.49 31.56 9.79
N ILE A 351 7.39 30.90 9.37
CA ILE A 351 7.22 30.38 8.00
C ILE A 351 7.09 31.53 7.00
N GLU A 352 6.41 32.62 7.36
CA GLU A 352 6.30 33.83 6.55
C GLU A 352 7.68 34.41 6.26
N ILE A 353 8.49 34.62 7.31
CA ILE A 353 9.87 35.11 7.19
C ILE A 353 10.67 34.20 6.26
N LEU A 354 10.64 32.87 6.47
CA LEU A 354 11.37 31.93 5.62
C LEU A 354 10.91 31.97 4.15
N SER A 355 9.60 32.12 3.92
CA SER A 355 9.02 32.20 2.59
C SER A 355 9.37 33.52 1.87
N LYS A 356 9.48 34.64 2.61
CA LYS A 356 9.81 35.98 2.09
C LYS A 356 11.33 36.22 1.93
N GLU A 357 12.16 35.69 2.83
CA GLU A 357 13.58 36.07 2.97
C GLU A 357 14.59 35.14 2.26
N THR A 358 14.22 34.47 1.15
CA THR A 358 15.09 33.68 0.22
C THR A 358 15.08 32.14 0.33
N ASP A 359 14.29 31.51 1.20
CA ASP A 359 14.16 30.04 1.15
C ASP A 359 13.15 29.61 0.06
N ILE A 360 13.70 29.22 -1.09
CA ILE A 360 12.93 28.79 -2.26
C ILE A 360 12.03 27.59 -1.94
N PHE A 361 12.42 26.72 -1.00
CA PHE A 361 11.63 25.54 -0.65
C PHE A 361 10.36 25.91 0.11
N TRP A 362 10.47 26.80 1.11
CA TRP A 362 9.31 27.34 1.83
C TRP A 362 8.41 28.18 0.93
N CYS A 363 9.01 29.01 0.07
CA CYS A 363 8.27 29.75 -0.96
C CYS A 363 7.47 28.79 -1.86
N CYS A 364 8.10 27.76 -2.44
CA CYS A 364 7.42 26.78 -3.28
C CYS A 364 6.32 26.03 -2.53
N LEU A 365 6.56 25.61 -1.29
CA LEU A 365 5.57 24.93 -0.45
C LEU A 365 4.31 25.79 -0.29
N LEU A 366 4.49 27.05 0.05
CA LEU A 366 3.39 27.98 0.29
C LEU A 366 2.63 28.34 -0.99
N VAL A 367 3.33 28.58 -2.11
CA VAL A 367 2.69 28.86 -3.41
C VAL A 367 1.89 27.65 -3.90
N ILE A 368 2.46 26.45 -3.86
CA ILE A 368 1.77 25.23 -4.32
C ILE A 368 0.57 24.96 -3.41
N HIS A 369 0.72 25.07 -2.08
CA HIS A 369 -0.39 24.93 -1.14
C HIS A 369 -1.51 25.94 -1.42
N THR A 370 -1.15 27.21 -1.66
CA THR A 370 -2.11 28.27 -2.02
C THR A 370 -2.90 27.92 -3.28
N LYS A 371 -2.24 27.41 -4.32
CA LYS A 371 -2.92 27.00 -5.56
C LYS A 371 -3.83 25.78 -5.38
N LEU A 372 -3.51 24.89 -4.44
CA LEU A 372 -4.31 23.72 -4.14
C LEU A 372 -5.49 24.03 -3.17
N SER A 373 -5.36 25.06 -2.34
CA SER A 373 -6.37 25.45 -1.34
C SER A 373 -7.48 26.32 -1.91
N VAL A 374 -7.19 27.18 -2.90
CA VAL A 374 -8.19 28.06 -3.52
C VAL A 374 -9.29 27.24 -4.22
N ASP A 375 -10.54 27.43 -3.79
CA ASP A 375 -11.74 26.99 -4.52
C ASP A 375 -12.23 28.17 -5.37
N GLN A 376 -12.54 27.94 -6.65
CA GLN A 376 -12.85 28.99 -7.66
C GLN A 376 -14.04 29.90 -7.30
N GLU A 377 -14.80 29.59 -6.25
CA GLU A 377 -15.97 30.35 -5.81
C GLU A 377 -15.64 31.54 -4.89
N HIS A 378 -14.44 31.61 -4.30
CA HIS A 378 -14.06 32.74 -3.43
C HIS A 378 -13.27 33.80 -4.22
N GLN A 379 -13.93 34.91 -4.56
CA GLN A 379 -13.33 36.12 -5.13
C GLN A 379 -12.54 36.90 -4.05
N GLY A 380 -11.40 36.36 -3.61
CA GLY A 380 -10.43 37.09 -2.78
C GLY A 380 -9.31 37.70 -3.63
N ASP A 381 -8.72 38.80 -3.18
CA ASP A 381 -7.48 39.30 -3.78
C ASP A 381 -6.30 38.38 -3.40
N LEU A 382 -5.29 38.28 -4.27
CA LEU A 382 -4.09 37.41 -4.10
C LEU A 382 -3.47 37.45 -2.67
N PRO A 383 -3.38 38.60 -1.97
CA PRO A 383 -2.88 38.67 -0.59
C PRO A 383 -3.76 37.94 0.44
N SER A 384 -5.07 37.91 0.26
CA SER A 384 -6.00 37.21 1.16
C SER A 384 -5.87 35.69 1.04
N HIS A 385 -5.59 35.19 -0.17
CA HIS A 385 -5.34 33.77 -0.41
C HIS A 385 -3.99 33.32 0.17
N TYR A 386 -2.98 34.19 0.14
CA TYR A 386 -1.69 33.94 0.78
C TYR A 386 -1.83 33.78 2.30
N GLN A 387 -2.45 34.77 2.96
CA GLN A 387 -2.60 34.77 4.42
C GLN A 387 -3.41 33.57 4.91
N ASN A 388 -4.55 33.28 4.28
CA ASN A 388 -5.32 32.08 4.61
C ASN A 388 -4.50 30.79 4.39
N SER A 389 -3.76 30.69 3.28
CA SER A 389 -2.95 29.50 2.99
C SER A 389 -1.81 29.30 3.98
N LEU A 390 -1.22 30.38 4.49
CA LEU A 390 -0.20 30.33 5.53
C LEU A 390 -0.78 29.86 6.87
N VAL A 391 -1.94 30.38 7.26
CA VAL A 391 -2.68 29.93 8.46
C VAL A 391 -3.01 28.45 8.36
N GLN A 392 -3.60 28.01 7.24
CA GLN A 392 -3.95 26.62 7.01
C GLN A 392 -2.72 25.71 6.99
N LEU A 393 -1.65 26.10 6.29
CA LEU A 393 -0.41 25.33 6.24
C LEU A 393 0.19 25.17 7.65
N THR A 394 0.25 26.26 8.43
CA THR A 394 0.74 26.26 9.80
C THR A 394 -0.08 25.33 10.69
N TYR A 395 -1.42 25.41 10.57
CA TYR A 395 -2.32 24.51 11.28
C TYR A 395 -2.06 23.05 10.95
N MET A 396 -1.97 22.71 9.66
CA MET A 396 -1.71 21.33 9.22
C MET A 396 -0.37 20.81 9.74
N LEU A 397 0.71 21.61 9.66
CA LEU A 397 2.04 21.23 10.15
C LEU A 397 2.02 20.85 11.63
N LEU A 398 1.46 21.69 12.50
CA LEU A 398 1.37 21.38 13.93
C LEU A 398 0.36 20.27 14.22
N LYS A 399 -0.76 20.21 13.49
CA LYS A 399 -1.77 19.17 13.67
C LYS A 399 -1.23 17.78 13.34
N THR A 400 -0.32 17.63 12.37
CA THR A 400 0.32 16.32 12.11
C THR A 400 1.17 15.82 13.29
N TYR A 401 1.73 16.72 14.10
CA TYR A 401 2.36 16.36 15.37
C TYR A 401 1.31 16.01 16.43
N MET A 402 0.37 16.92 16.67
CA MET A 402 -0.69 16.78 17.68
C MET A 402 -1.46 15.48 17.51
N GLY A 403 -1.94 15.19 16.29
CA GLY A 403 -2.75 14.01 16.01
C GLY A 403 -2.03 12.67 16.26
N LYS A 404 -0.70 12.66 16.33
CA LYS A 404 0.06 11.45 16.64
C LYS A 404 0.28 11.25 18.13
N TYR A 405 0.64 12.28 18.89
CA TYR A 405 0.92 12.13 20.32
C TYR A 405 -0.32 12.29 21.21
N ILE A 406 -1.35 13.04 20.80
CA ILE A 406 -2.58 13.21 21.60
C ILE A 406 -3.30 11.87 21.75
N ASN A 407 -3.32 11.05 20.69
CA ASN A 407 -3.93 9.71 20.73
C ASN A 407 -3.21 8.74 21.68
N ASP A 408 -1.98 9.04 22.06
CA ASP A 408 -1.18 8.20 22.97
C ASP A 408 -1.36 8.62 24.45
N ILE A 409 -2.11 9.69 24.73
CA ILE A 409 -2.40 10.15 26.08
C ILE A 409 -3.58 9.34 26.64
N GLU A 410 -3.31 8.45 27.59
CA GLU A 410 -4.35 7.72 28.33
C GLU A 410 -4.97 8.62 29.40
N ILE A 411 -6.25 8.98 29.21
CA ILE A 411 -7.03 9.78 30.16
C ILE A 411 -7.85 8.84 31.03
N GLU A 412 -7.71 8.92 32.36
CA GLU A 412 -8.33 7.98 33.31
C GLU A 412 -9.85 8.16 33.47
N ASP A 413 -10.42 9.32 33.16
CA ASP A 413 -11.87 9.58 33.21
C ASP A 413 -12.37 10.33 31.95
N ILE A 414 -13.39 9.76 31.28
CA ILE A 414 -13.98 10.29 30.03
C ILE A 414 -14.87 11.52 30.30
N ASP A 415 -15.29 11.74 31.54
CA ASP A 415 -16.26 12.78 31.90
C ASP A 415 -15.61 14.12 32.28
N GLU A 416 -14.29 14.18 32.51
CA GLU A 416 -13.55 15.43 32.76
C GLU A 416 -12.17 15.40 32.05
N THR A 417 -11.93 16.30 31.11
CA THR A 417 -10.59 16.48 30.51
C THR A 417 -9.58 16.77 31.63
N PRO A 418 -8.41 16.09 31.68
CA PRO A 418 -7.41 16.33 32.72
C PRO A 418 -7.09 17.81 32.82
N LEU A 419 -7.08 18.35 34.04
CA LEU A 419 -6.96 19.78 34.30
C LEU A 419 -5.69 20.42 33.69
N ASN A 420 -4.70 19.61 33.29
CA ASN A 420 -3.43 20.06 32.73
C ASN A 420 -3.21 19.75 31.24
N LEU A 421 -4.12 19.05 30.55
CA LEU A 421 -3.85 18.58 29.19
C LEU A 421 -3.47 19.73 28.24
N SER A 422 -4.24 20.82 28.28
CA SER A 422 -3.95 22.04 27.53
C SER A 422 -2.64 22.73 27.93
N PHE A 423 -2.26 22.68 29.21
CA PHE A 423 -1.00 23.24 29.71
C PHE A 423 0.20 22.48 29.17
N VAL A 424 0.17 21.15 29.24
CA VAL A 424 1.24 20.28 28.72
C VAL A 424 1.34 20.41 27.20
N ASN A 425 0.20 20.40 26.50
CA ASN A 425 0.16 20.59 25.04
C ASN A 425 0.77 21.93 24.62
N ASN A 426 0.48 23.02 25.32
CA ASN A 426 1.12 24.31 25.04
C ASN A 426 2.64 24.26 25.25
N CYS A 427 3.13 23.56 26.26
CA CYS A 427 4.57 23.38 26.48
C CYS A 427 5.22 22.58 25.33
N ILE A 428 4.57 21.51 24.87
CA ILE A 428 5.04 20.71 23.73
C ILE A 428 5.10 21.57 22.46
N LEU A 429 4.02 22.29 22.15
CA LEU A 429 3.93 23.14 20.96
C LEU A 429 4.97 24.27 20.97
N LYS A 430 5.14 24.97 22.11
CA LYS A 430 6.21 25.97 22.29
C LYS A 430 7.59 25.36 22.05
N SER A 431 7.84 24.17 22.60
CA SER A 431 9.12 23.46 22.41
C SER A 431 9.39 23.15 20.94
N LEU A 432 8.38 22.68 20.21
CA LEU A 432 8.47 22.37 18.78
C LEU A 432 8.82 23.63 17.98
N ILE A 433 8.16 24.75 18.27
CA ILE A 433 8.39 26.02 17.57
C ILE A 433 9.77 26.59 17.87
N GLU A 434 10.22 26.58 19.13
CA GLU A 434 11.57 27.03 19.48
C GLU A 434 12.67 26.17 18.84
N CYS A 435 12.45 24.85 18.77
CA CYS A 435 13.35 23.94 18.08
C CYS A 435 13.36 24.22 16.57
N PHE A 436 12.19 24.41 15.96
CA PHE A 436 12.07 24.75 14.55
C PHE A 436 12.70 26.11 14.23
N HIS A 437 12.49 27.14 15.06
CA HIS A 437 13.08 28.46 14.89
C HIS A 437 14.62 28.38 14.80
N SER A 438 15.23 27.42 15.52
CA SER A 438 16.68 27.18 15.45
C SER A 438 17.09 26.37 14.21
N HIS A 439 16.25 25.42 13.75
CA HIS A 439 16.54 24.47 12.68
C HIS A 439 16.21 24.98 11.27
N LYS A 440 15.07 25.66 11.11
CA LYS A 440 14.57 26.38 9.93
C LYS A 440 14.32 25.55 8.65
N LYS A 441 14.69 24.28 8.62
CA LYS A 441 14.51 23.37 7.47
C LYS A 441 13.17 22.64 7.52
N MET A 442 12.57 22.38 6.35
CA MET A 442 11.28 21.70 6.25
C MET A 442 11.32 20.21 6.60
N ASP A 443 12.50 19.60 6.53
CA ASP A 443 12.72 18.21 6.97
C ASP A 443 12.31 17.97 8.43
N PHE A 444 12.25 19.03 9.25
CA PHE A 444 11.68 19.02 10.59
C PHE A 444 10.24 18.47 10.62
N PHE A 445 9.45 18.72 9.57
CA PHE A 445 8.04 18.31 9.49
C PHE A 445 7.83 17.01 8.69
N LEU A 446 8.87 16.47 8.05
CA LEU A 446 8.75 15.26 7.25
C LEU A 446 8.74 14.00 8.12
N GLU A 447 7.73 13.15 7.91
CA GLU A 447 7.45 11.90 8.64
C GLU A 447 8.66 10.96 8.63
N ASP A 448 9.20 10.69 7.44
CA ASP A 448 10.33 9.77 7.23
C ASP A 448 11.70 10.36 7.63
N ILE A 449 11.79 11.64 8.04
CA ILE A 449 13.07 12.30 8.37
C ILE A 449 13.17 12.65 9.86
N HIS A 450 12.34 13.56 10.37
CA HIS A 450 12.45 14.05 11.75
C HIS A 450 11.17 13.91 12.55
N GLN A 451 10.00 14.05 11.94
CA GLN A 451 8.75 14.12 12.69
C GLN A 451 8.49 12.89 13.57
N GLU A 452 8.63 11.66 13.05
CA GLU A 452 8.36 10.46 13.85
C GLU A 452 9.32 10.33 15.04
N ASN A 453 10.60 10.68 14.85
CA ASN A 453 11.59 10.64 15.92
C ASN A 453 11.32 11.72 16.98
N ILE A 454 10.91 12.92 16.56
CA ILE A 454 10.51 14.00 17.48
C ILE A 454 9.27 13.60 18.26
N ILE A 455 8.29 12.95 17.63
CA ILE A 455 7.10 12.42 18.32
C ILE A 455 7.50 11.35 19.34
N ASN A 456 8.44 10.46 19.02
CA ASN A 456 8.96 9.49 19.99
C ASN A 456 9.66 10.14 21.19
N ILE A 457 10.32 11.30 20.99
CA ILE A 457 10.85 12.11 22.10
C ILE A 457 9.70 12.67 22.94
N ILE A 458 8.65 13.21 22.31
CA ILE A 458 7.47 13.73 22.99
C ILE A 458 6.77 12.62 23.78
N ARG A 459 6.60 11.42 23.21
CA ARG A 459 6.04 10.24 23.91
C ARG A 459 6.84 9.91 25.15
N LYS A 460 8.17 9.82 25.03
CA LYS A 460 9.05 9.53 26.18
C LYS A 460 8.98 10.63 27.25
N PHE A 461 8.82 11.88 26.82
CA PHE A 461 8.56 12.99 27.73
C PHE A 461 7.22 12.81 28.43
N LEU A 462 6.12 12.55 27.70
CA LEU A 462 4.80 12.35 28.30
C LEU A 462 4.79 11.17 29.29
N GLU A 463 5.45 10.05 28.99
CA GLU A 463 5.61 8.92 29.93
C GLU A 463 6.30 9.30 31.25
N SER A 464 7.07 10.40 31.27
CA SER A 464 7.78 10.86 32.47
C SER A 464 6.94 11.78 33.37
N PHE A 465 5.77 12.23 32.92
CA PHE A 465 4.87 13.09 33.69
C PHE A 465 3.53 12.39 33.91
N ASP A 466 2.96 12.54 35.11
CA ASP A 466 1.56 12.21 35.31
C ASP A 466 0.69 13.36 34.78
N VAL A 467 0.09 13.14 33.61
CA VAL A 467 -0.80 14.12 32.96
C VAL A 467 -2.15 14.27 33.67
N ASN A 468 -2.50 13.31 34.52
CA ASN A 468 -3.78 13.27 35.24
C ASN A 468 -3.71 13.99 36.60
N GLU A 469 -2.53 14.16 37.21
CA GLU A 469 -2.39 14.92 38.48
C GLU A 469 -2.37 16.45 38.27
N PRO A 470 -3.32 17.23 38.82
CA PRO A 470 -3.43 18.66 38.52
C PRO A 470 -2.22 19.48 39.00
N ILE A 471 -1.50 20.15 38.09
CA ILE A 471 -0.42 21.11 38.42
C ILE A 471 -0.98 22.27 39.26
N LEU A 472 -2.25 22.60 39.02
CA LEU A 472 -2.98 23.66 39.74
C LEU A 472 -3.40 23.24 41.16
N SER A 473 -3.39 21.94 41.49
CA SER A 473 -3.73 21.48 42.85
C SER A 473 -2.66 21.82 43.89
N TYR A 474 -1.45 22.16 43.44
CA TYR A 474 -0.29 22.49 44.30
C TYR A 474 -0.23 23.96 44.74
N GLY A 475 -1.23 24.79 44.38
CA GLY A 475 -1.28 26.19 44.83
C GLY A 475 -0.21 27.10 44.23
N ALA A 476 0.38 26.72 43.08
CA ALA A 476 1.41 27.49 42.40
C ALA A 476 0.91 28.87 41.97
N THR A 477 1.71 29.91 42.22
CA THR A 477 1.50 31.27 41.75
C THR A 477 1.67 31.34 40.21
N PRO A 478 1.12 32.37 39.54
CA PRO A 478 1.31 32.55 38.09
C PRO A 478 2.79 32.54 37.64
N ASN A 479 3.68 33.10 38.46
CA ASN A 479 5.12 33.10 38.20
C ASN A 479 5.76 31.72 38.35
N GLU A 480 5.27 30.89 39.28
CA GLU A 480 5.72 29.50 39.42
C GLU A 480 5.21 28.64 38.26
N LEU A 481 3.97 28.84 37.80
CA LEU A 481 3.42 28.18 36.61
C LEU A 481 4.21 28.52 35.34
N GLU A 482 4.64 29.77 35.17
CA GLU A 482 5.51 30.17 34.06
C GLU A 482 6.89 29.48 34.12
N LYS A 483 7.45 29.34 35.33
CA LYS A 483 8.71 28.59 35.54
C LYS A 483 8.55 27.10 35.30
N ILE A 484 7.42 26.51 35.68
CA ILE A 484 7.10 25.11 35.37
C ILE A 484 7.03 24.93 33.85
N SER A 485 6.26 25.79 33.17
CA SER A 485 6.11 25.77 31.71
C SER A 485 7.47 25.90 31.01
N SER A 486 8.28 26.89 31.36
CA SER A 486 9.60 27.08 30.77
C SER A 486 10.55 25.92 31.04
N THR A 487 10.50 25.31 32.22
CA THR A 487 11.31 24.12 32.54
C THR A 487 10.92 22.93 31.67
N MET A 488 9.62 22.66 31.51
CA MET A 488 9.11 21.62 30.61
C MET A 488 9.56 21.86 29.17
N VAL A 489 9.45 23.12 28.70
CA VAL A 489 9.91 23.53 27.38
C VAL A 489 11.41 23.25 27.20
N PHE A 490 12.23 23.61 28.18
CA PHE A 490 13.67 23.37 28.13
C PHE A 490 14.05 21.89 28.15
N ILE A 491 13.34 21.05 28.91
CA ILE A 491 13.57 19.60 28.95
C ILE A 491 13.31 18.97 27.57
N LEU A 492 12.20 19.31 26.92
CA LEU A 492 11.89 18.84 25.56
C LEU A 492 12.89 19.39 24.54
N LYS A 493 13.16 20.69 24.60
CA LYS A 493 14.09 21.37 23.69
C LYS A 493 15.49 20.76 23.75
N LEU A 494 16.00 20.45 24.94
CA LEU A 494 17.29 19.78 25.13
C LEU A 494 17.35 18.45 24.35
N GLN A 495 16.30 17.64 24.44
CA GLN A 495 16.25 16.33 23.80
C GLN A 495 16.13 16.44 22.27
N VAL A 496 15.22 17.29 21.78
CA VAL A 496 15.01 17.51 20.34
C VAL A 496 16.25 18.13 19.69
N GLN A 497 16.87 19.14 20.32
CA GLN A 497 18.10 19.74 19.80
C GLN A 497 19.29 18.76 19.83
N TYR A 498 19.41 17.92 20.87
CA TYR A 498 20.43 16.89 20.89
C TYR A 498 20.21 15.83 19.78
N TYR A 499 18.94 15.46 19.52
CA TYR A 499 18.60 14.58 18.41
C TYR A 499 19.03 15.16 17.06
N LEU A 500 18.69 16.43 16.79
CA LEU A 500 18.99 17.11 15.52
C LEU A 500 20.50 17.36 15.35
N ASN A 501 21.18 17.85 16.39
CA ASN A 501 22.52 18.42 16.27
C ASN A 501 23.64 17.56 16.88
N ARG A 502 23.30 16.52 17.66
CA ARG A 502 24.24 15.70 18.46
C ARG A 502 25.11 16.53 19.40
N LYS A 503 24.61 17.69 19.84
CA LYS A 503 25.27 18.62 20.75
C LYS A 503 24.34 18.98 21.89
N ILE A 504 24.92 19.11 23.07
CA ILE A 504 24.22 19.51 24.28
C ILE A 504 24.38 21.02 24.43
N ASP A 505 23.26 21.72 24.55
CA ASP A 505 23.26 23.13 24.90
C ASP A 505 23.35 23.29 26.42
N LEU A 506 24.50 23.77 26.89
CA LEU A 506 24.76 24.00 28.30
C LEU A 506 23.91 25.15 28.87
N GLN A 507 23.47 26.10 28.03
CA GLN A 507 22.58 27.17 28.48
C GLN A 507 21.23 26.59 28.90
N ILE A 508 20.67 25.68 28.10
CA ILE A 508 19.41 25.00 28.41
C ILE A 508 19.51 24.22 29.73
N ILE A 509 20.61 23.48 29.95
CA ILE A 509 20.81 22.75 31.22
C ILE A 509 20.88 23.70 32.42
N ASN A 510 21.53 24.85 32.26
CA ASN A 510 21.62 25.84 33.33
C ASN A 510 20.27 26.47 33.64
N GLU A 511 19.44 26.75 32.63
CA GLU A 511 18.08 27.26 32.83
C GLU A 511 17.19 26.24 33.55
N ILE A 512 17.23 24.96 33.14
CA ILE A 512 16.51 23.88 33.84
C ILE A 512 16.92 23.85 35.32
N LYS A 513 18.22 23.84 35.61
CA LYS A 513 18.72 23.82 36.99
C LYS A 513 18.29 25.04 37.80
N ASN A 514 18.35 26.22 37.20
CA ASN A 514 17.95 27.47 37.84
C ASN A 514 16.47 27.42 38.20
N ASN A 515 15.60 27.06 37.25
CA ASN A 515 14.17 26.98 37.47
C ASN A 515 13.81 25.96 38.55
N VAL A 516 14.36 24.74 38.47
CA VAL A 516 14.14 23.67 39.46
C VAL A 516 14.58 24.10 40.86
N THR A 517 15.72 24.79 40.96
CA THR A 517 16.19 25.33 42.25
C THR A 517 15.20 26.35 42.81
N THR A 518 14.64 27.22 41.96
CA THR A 518 13.65 28.22 42.40
C THR A 518 12.26 27.66 42.67
N LEU A 519 11.98 26.45 42.21
CA LEU A 519 10.72 25.73 42.41
C LEU A 519 10.84 24.69 43.53
N ALA A 520 11.92 24.68 44.31
CA ALA A 520 12.17 23.67 45.34
C ALA A 520 11.08 23.58 46.42
N ASP A 521 10.33 24.67 46.64
CA ASP A 521 9.22 24.74 47.60
C ASP A 521 7.84 24.46 46.95
N VAL A 522 7.79 24.25 45.63
CA VAL A 522 6.58 23.88 44.89
C VAL A 522 6.51 22.36 44.83
N ASP A 523 5.36 21.80 45.20
CA ASP A 523 5.10 20.37 45.17
C ASP A 523 4.85 19.88 43.73
N PHE A 524 5.84 20.02 42.86
CA PHE A 524 5.74 19.57 41.46
C PHE A 524 6.99 18.78 41.09
N ASP A 525 6.81 17.51 40.73
CA ASP A 525 7.92 16.65 40.30
C ASP A 525 8.09 16.70 38.78
N PHE A 526 9.23 17.21 38.34
CA PHE A 526 9.61 17.16 36.93
C PHE A 526 10.09 15.77 36.49
N ASN A 527 10.23 14.84 37.43
CA ASN A 527 10.78 13.50 37.25
C ASN A 527 12.19 13.53 36.65
N ILE A 528 13.00 14.54 37.01
CA ILE A 528 14.36 14.72 36.47
C ILE A 528 15.48 14.52 37.49
N ASP A 529 16.55 13.86 37.07
CA ASP A 529 17.78 13.69 37.85
C ASP A 529 18.68 14.94 37.74
N SER A 530 18.43 15.89 38.63
CA SER A 530 19.21 17.14 38.72
C SER A 530 20.71 16.93 38.97
N GLN A 531 21.12 15.82 39.59
CA GLN A 531 22.53 15.50 39.82
C GLN A 531 23.20 15.06 38.52
N GLN A 532 22.55 14.21 37.73
CA GLN A 532 23.08 13.80 36.42
C GLN A 532 23.15 14.99 35.46
N LEU A 533 22.15 15.88 35.46
CA LEU A 533 22.20 17.13 34.69
C LEU A 533 23.41 18.00 35.08
N ALA A 534 23.75 18.07 36.37
CA ALA A 534 24.94 18.79 36.82
C ALA A 534 26.24 18.13 36.29
N LEU A 535 26.34 16.80 36.34
CA LEU A 535 27.49 16.07 35.80
C LEU A 535 27.65 16.25 34.29
N ILE A 536 26.54 16.35 33.55
CA ILE A 536 26.55 16.70 32.12
C ILE A 536 27.05 18.13 31.94
N SER A 537 26.53 19.10 32.72
CA SER A 537 26.94 20.51 32.61
C SER A 537 28.44 20.73 32.90
N GLU A 538 29.02 19.93 33.78
CA GLU A 538 30.43 19.98 34.17
C GLU A 538 31.33 19.16 33.23
N SER A 539 30.80 18.60 32.14
CA SER A 539 31.51 17.70 31.22
C SER A 539 32.09 16.44 31.89
N LYS A 540 31.56 16.05 33.06
CA LYS A 540 31.95 14.83 33.80
C LYS A 540 31.23 13.58 33.28
N THR A 541 30.09 13.75 32.63
CA THR A 541 29.35 12.68 31.94
C THR A 541 29.29 12.97 30.45
N LYS A 542 29.81 12.06 29.63
CA LYS A 542 29.74 12.16 28.17
C LYS A 542 28.50 11.42 27.65
N ILE A 543 27.61 12.14 26.98
CA ILE A 543 26.44 11.55 26.33
C ILE A 543 26.83 10.96 24.97
N THR A 544 26.36 9.73 24.71
CA THR A 544 26.73 8.93 23.53
C THR A 544 25.64 8.93 22.46
N ASP A 545 24.38 8.96 22.89
CA ASP A 545 23.20 8.88 22.05
C ASP A 545 21.99 9.42 22.83
N LEU A 546 20.84 9.52 22.14
CA LEU A 546 19.62 10.12 22.70
C LEU A 546 19.05 9.29 23.86
N LYS A 547 19.15 7.96 23.78
CA LYS A 547 18.66 7.06 24.83
C LYS A 547 19.49 7.23 26.11
N HIS A 548 20.81 7.35 25.97
CA HIS A 548 21.70 7.66 27.09
C HIS A 548 21.38 9.05 27.69
N LEU A 549 21.06 10.05 26.85
CA LEU A 549 20.61 11.35 27.36
C LEU A 549 19.33 11.21 28.19
N GLN A 550 18.32 10.51 27.67
CA GLN A 550 17.04 10.31 28.35
C GLN A 550 17.18 9.58 29.68
N GLN A 551 18.01 8.53 29.74
CA GLN A 551 18.34 7.81 30.98
C GLN A 551 19.07 8.65 32.03
N LYS A 552 19.65 9.79 31.62
CA LYS A 552 20.34 10.73 32.49
C LYS A 552 19.48 11.92 32.87
N ILE A 553 18.46 12.24 32.07
CA ILE A 553 17.51 13.30 32.37
C ILE A 553 16.46 12.79 33.34
N TYR A 554 15.84 11.64 33.08
CA TYR A 554 14.72 11.13 33.87
C TYR A 554 15.15 10.16 34.97
N PHE A 555 14.40 10.12 36.08
CA PHE A 555 14.52 8.99 37.01
C PHE A 555 13.96 7.72 36.36
N ASN A 556 14.63 6.58 36.57
CA ASN A 556 14.19 5.27 36.04
C ASN A 556 13.25 4.56 37.00
#